data_AF-A0A2D8M5W7-F1
#
_entry.id   AF-A0A2D8M5W7-F1
#
_cell.length_a   1.000
_cell.length_b   1.000
_cell.length_c   1.000
_cell.angle_alpha   90.00
_cell.angle_beta   90.00
_cell.angle_gamma   90.00
#
_symmetry.space_group_name_H-M   'P 1'
#
loop_
_entity.id
_entity.type
_entity.pdbx_description
1 polymer ?
#
loop_
_entity_poly.entity_id
_entity_poly.type
_entity_poly.pdbx_seq_one_letter_code
_entity_poly.pdbx_strand_id
1 'polypeptide(L)'
;GESRTLKFTVKPTSSGLSDLTIQFTGMENSAENNYRFTANAQDSPSEGAALGIPATQIGIILAVILLVVIIGLVILKPSNRQQIAPPMMPFIQPQNVIAQPKPPIVNFSVPPIQPAASSQVATPAPICWNCRKPVEGKVVGCPQCGARYHAESTDDCDMASLKNCLSCQSPSSTFVSE
;
A
#
# COMPACT_ATOMS: atom_id res chain seq x y z
N GLY A 1 26.25 24.63 -27.91
CA GLY A 1 24.94 25.25 -27.59
C GLY A 1 24.86 25.40 -26.09
N GLU A 2 24.45 26.56 -25.61
CA GLU A 2 24.21 26.82 -24.18
C GLU A 2 22.77 26.44 -23.85
N SER A 3 22.55 25.60 -22.84
CA SER A 3 21.22 25.29 -22.31
C SER A 3 21.05 25.94 -20.94
N ARG A 4 19.84 26.44 -20.65
CA ARG A 4 19.48 27.06 -19.36
C ARG A 4 18.22 26.41 -18.81
N THR A 5 18.21 26.12 -17.52
CA THR A 5 17.07 25.54 -16.80
C THR A 5 16.31 26.62 -16.06
N LEU A 6 14.99 26.68 -16.25
CA LEU A 6 14.09 27.59 -15.52
C LEU A 6 13.22 26.78 -14.56
N LYS A 7 13.05 27.26 -13.31
CA LYS A 7 12.22 26.62 -12.29
C LYS A 7 11.11 27.58 -11.86
N PHE A 8 9.86 27.10 -11.92
CA PHE A 8 8.68 27.84 -11.50
C PHE A 8 8.02 27.15 -10.31
N THR A 9 7.46 27.95 -9.39
CA THR A 9 6.63 27.46 -8.28
C THR A 9 5.25 28.05 -8.44
N VAL A 10 4.25 27.20 -8.64
CA VAL A 10 2.86 27.61 -8.82
C VAL A 10 2.08 27.24 -7.56
N LYS A 11 1.41 28.22 -6.95
CA LYS A 11 0.51 27.99 -5.80
C LYS A 11 -0.93 28.24 -6.26
N PRO A 12 -1.81 27.23 -6.23
CA PRO A 12 -3.22 27.43 -6.57
C PRO A 12 -3.93 28.23 -5.49
N THR A 13 -4.87 29.09 -5.90
CA THR A 13 -5.76 29.86 -5.01
C THR A 13 -7.13 29.19 -4.83
N SER A 14 -7.46 28.22 -5.67
CA SER A 14 -8.69 27.42 -5.63
C SER A 14 -8.44 26.05 -6.28
N SER A 15 -9.30 25.08 -6.01
CA SER A 15 -9.33 23.82 -6.74
C SER A 15 -9.84 24.01 -8.17
N GLY A 16 -9.47 23.10 -9.07
CA GLY A 16 -9.85 23.09 -10.48
C GLY A 16 -8.69 22.91 -11.45
N LEU A 17 -9.04 22.76 -12.73
CA LEU A 17 -8.10 22.70 -13.84
C LEU A 17 -7.76 24.12 -14.33
N SER A 18 -6.48 24.35 -14.61
CA SER A 18 -6.01 25.61 -15.18
C SER A 18 -4.84 25.38 -16.13
N ASP A 19 -4.75 26.21 -17.17
CA ASP A 19 -3.67 26.15 -18.15
C ASP A 19 -2.61 27.21 -17.87
N LEU A 20 -1.35 26.78 -17.74
CA LEU A 20 -0.18 27.63 -17.70
C LEU A 20 0.44 27.70 -19.10
N THR A 21 0.56 28.91 -19.65
CA THR A 21 1.21 29.14 -20.95
C THR A 21 2.52 29.91 -20.77
N ILE A 22 3.60 29.39 -21.33
CA ILE A 22 4.92 30.04 -21.39
C ILE A 22 5.20 30.42 -22.84
N GLN A 23 5.42 31.70 -23.08
CA GLN A 23 5.76 32.23 -24.39
C GLN A 23 7.15 32.87 -24.37
N PHE A 24 8.01 32.45 -25.28
CA PHE A 24 9.34 33.04 -25.44
C PHE A 24 9.30 34.14 -26.52
N THR A 25 9.51 35.38 -26.10
CA THR A 25 9.59 36.54 -27.01
C THR A 25 11.03 36.74 -27.50
N GLY A 26 11.23 36.89 -28.81
CA GLY A 26 12.56 37.12 -29.42
C GLY A 26 13.03 36.06 -30.42
N MET A 27 12.21 35.05 -30.72
CA MET A 27 12.43 34.12 -31.82
C MET A 27 11.44 34.46 -32.94
N GLU A 28 11.89 35.14 -33.99
CA GLU A 28 11.07 35.38 -35.18
C GLU A 28 10.79 34.04 -35.87
N ASN A 29 9.52 33.65 -35.95
CA ASN A 29 9.01 32.49 -36.70
C ASN A 29 9.35 31.07 -36.21
N SER A 30 9.01 30.74 -34.97
CA SER A 30 8.83 29.32 -34.58
C SER A 30 7.48 29.10 -33.92
N ALA A 31 6.64 28.26 -34.53
CA ALA A 31 5.38 27.77 -33.95
C ALA A 31 5.57 27.02 -32.61
N GLU A 32 6.82 26.73 -32.24
CA GLU A 32 7.25 26.05 -31.00
C GLU A 32 7.62 26.99 -29.84
N ASN A 33 7.35 28.29 -29.93
CA ASN A 33 7.69 29.23 -28.84
C ASN A 33 6.62 29.29 -27.73
N ASN A 34 5.56 28.50 -27.83
CA ASN A 34 4.45 28.42 -26.88
C ASN A 34 4.39 27.05 -26.22
N TYR A 35 4.56 27.00 -24.90
CA TYR A 35 4.43 25.79 -24.11
C TYR A 35 3.20 25.91 -23.21
N ARG A 36 2.28 24.95 -23.33
CA ARG A 36 1.07 24.89 -22.49
C ARG A 36 1.16 23.69 -21.56
N PHE A 37 0.89 23.92 -20.28
CA PHE A 37 0.83 22.92 -19.23
C PHE A 37 -0.52 23.01 -18.54
N THR A 38 -1.26 21.91 -18.47
CA THR A 38 -2.50 21.85 -17.69
C THR A 38 -2.18 21.41 -16.27
N ALA A 39 -2.51 22.24 -15.30
CA ALA A 39 -2.35 21.97 -13.88
C ALA A 39 -3.72 21.69 -13.26
N ASN A 40 -3.80 20.69 -12.39
CA ASN A 40 -5.01 20.37 -11.62
C ASN A 40 -4.75 20.63 -10.14
N ALA A 41 -5.48 21.59 -9.57
CA ALA A 41 -5.48 21.84 -8.14
C ALA A 41 -6.62 21.06 -7.49
N GLN A 42 -6.31 20.25 -6.49
CA GLN A 42 -7.32 19.54 -5.70
C GLN A 42 -7.26 20.02 -4.26
N ASP A 43 -8.45 20.23 -3.68
CA ASP A 43 -8.56 20.46 -2.24
C ASP A 43 -8.05 19.20 -1.54
N SER A 44 -6.93 19.35 -0.85
CA SER A 44 -6.48 18.31 0.07
C SER A 44 -7.31 18.50 1.34
N PRO A 45 -8.10 17.51 1.78
CA PRO A 45 -8.77 17.62 3.07
C PRO A 45 -7.67 17.83 4.10
N SER A 46 -7.65 19.01 4.73
CA SER A 46 -6.76 19.26 5.85
C SER A 46 -7.04 18.18 6.88
N GLU A 47 -6.06 17.29 7.10
CA GLU A 47 -6.09 16.21 8.08
C GLU A 47 -6.12 16.81 9.50
N GLY A 48 -7.23 17.46 9.84
CA GLY A 48 -7.51 18.03 11.15
C GLY A 48 -7.99 16.94 12.09
N ALA A 49 -7.10 16.01 12.44
CA ALA A 49 -7.05 15.21 13.66
C ALA A 49 -6.06 14.06 13.43
N ALA A 50 -4.96 14.07 14.18
CA ALA A 50 -3.80 13.19 14.07
C ALA A 50 -4.05 11.69 14.39
N LEU A 51 -5.26 11.17 14.13
CA LEU A 51 -5.63 9.78 14.39
C LEU A 51 -6.16 9.04 13.15
N GLY A 52 -6.32 9.69 11.99
CA GLY A 52 -6.78 9.02 10.77
C GLY A 52 -8.20 8.43 10.87
N ILE A 53 -8.95 8.81 11.90
CA ILE A 53 -10.33 8.37 12.13
C ILE A 53 -11.24 9.52 11.67
N PRO A 54 -12.06 9.35 10.62
CA PRO A 54 -13.04 10.36 10.22
C PRO A 54 -13.95 10.69 11.41
N ALA A 55 -14.35 11.96 11.58
CA ALA A 55 -15.12 12.41 12.75
C ALA A 55 -16.41 11.61 12.99
N THR A 56 -16.98 11.03 11.93
CA THR A 56 -18.13 10.11 11.98
C THR A 56 -17.82 8.79 12.70
N GLN A 57 -16.59 8.29 12.59
CA GLN A 57 -16.16 7.03 13.20
C GLN A 57 -15.82 7.18 14.69
N ILE A 58 -15.48 8.39 15.17
CA ILE A 58 -15.29 8.66 16.60
C ILE A 58 -16.62 8.45 17.36
N GLY A 59 -17.74 8.95 16.81
CA GLY A 59 -19.06 8.76 17.42
C GLY A 59 -19.49 7.29 17.49
N ILE A 60 -19.18 6.51 16.46
CA ILE A 60 -19.49 5.07 16.40
C ILE A 60 -18.68 4.30 17.44
N ILE A 61 -17.36 4.54 17.51
CA ILE A 61 -16.49 3.86 18.48
C ILE A 61 -16.96 4.13 19.92
N LEU A 62 -17.29 5.39 20.22
CA LEU A 62 -17.76 5.78 21.56
C LEU A 62 -19.12 5.16 21.89
N ALA A 63 -20.04 5.10 20.93
CA ALA A 63 -21.33 4.42 21.10
C ALA A 63 -21.18 2.91 21.34
N VAL A 64 -20.27 2.24 20.62
CA VAL A 64 -20.01 0.80 20.79
C VAL A 64 -19.41 0.51 22.18
N ILE A 65 -18.46 1.33 22.63
CA ILE A 65 -17.87 1.19 23.98
C ILE A 65 -18.95 1.33 25.05
N LEU A 66 -19.83 2.34 24.94
CA LEU A 66 -20.93 2.53 25.89
C LEU A 66 -21.90 1.34 25.89
N LEU A 67 -22.21 0.79 24.72
CA LEU A 67 -23.11 -0.36 24.60
C LEU A 67 -22.51 -1.61 25.28
N VAL A 68 -21.22 -1.87 25.11
CA VAL A 68 -20.52 -2.99 25.80
C VAL A 68 -20.53 -2.79 27.31
N VAL A 69 -20.32 -1.57 27.80
CA VAL A 69 -20.38 -1.26 29.25
C VAL A 69 -21.79 -1.50 29.79
N ILE A 70 -22.84 -1.08 29.09
CA ILE A 70 -24.23 -1.31 29.50
C ILE A 70 -24.53 -2.80 29.57
N ILE A 71 -24.16 -3.58 28.55
CA ILE A 71 -24.34 -5.03 28.54
C ILE A 71 -23.57 -5.68 29.69
N GLY A 72 -22.32 -5.27 29.90
CA GLY A 72 -21.48 -5.73 31.01
C GLY A 72 -22.15 -5.48 32.37
N LEU A 73 -22.68 -4.28 32.60
CA LEU A 73 -23.38 -3.94 33.85
C LEU A 73 -24.69 -4.71 34.03
N VAL A 74 -25.41 -5.01 32.96
CA VAL A 74 -26.65 -5.83 33.02
C VAL A 74 -26.32 -7.29 33.37
N ILE A 75 -25.26 -7.87 32.80
CA ILE A 75 -24.82 -9.23 33.11
C ILE A 75 -24.21 -9.33 34.51
N LEU A 76 -23.43 -8.32 34.91
CA LEU A 76 -22.78 -8.25 36.21
C LEU A 76 -23.74 -7.84 37.32
N LYS A 77 -24.98 -7.43 37.01
CA LYS A 77 -25.98 -7.11 38.01
C LYS A 77 -26.24 -8.37 38.85
N PRO A 78 -25.78 -8.42 40.11
CA PRO A 78 -25.90 -9.61 40.92
C PRO A 78 -27.37 -9.78 41.28
N SER A 79 -28.06 -10.62 40.53
CA SER A 79 -29.33 -11.19 40.97
C SER A 79 -29.01 -12.07 42.17
N ASN A 80 -29.51 -11.68 43.35
CA ASN A 80 -29.32 -12.41 44.60
C ASN A 80 -29.90 -13.82 44.45
N ARG A 81 -29.10 -14.74 43.92
CA ARG A 81 -29.39 -16.16 43.79
C ARG A 81 -28.42 -16.92 44.68
N GLN A 82 -29.03 -17.57 45.65
CA GLN A 82 -28.39 -18.35 46.70
C GLN A 82 -27.46 -19.41 46.11
N GLN A 83 -26.38 -19.58 46.85
CA GLN A 83 -25.30 -20.53 46.66
C GLN A 83 -25.82 -21.96 46.67
N ILE A 84 -25.55 -22.73 45.63
CA ILE A 84 -25.49 -24.19 45.70
C ILE A 84 -24.26 -24.61 44.91
N ALA A 85 -23.22 -25.01 45.63
CA ALA A 85 -22.00 -25.59 45.06
C ALA A 85 -22.28 -27.04 44.59
N PRO A 86 -21.78 -27.46 43.42
CA PRO A 86 -21.70 -28.88 43.07
C PRO A 86 -20.31 -29.48 43.43
N PRO A 87 -20.26 -30.80 43.71
CA PRO A 87 -19.08 -31.50 44.15
C PRO A 87 -18.08 -31.79 43.02
N MET A 88 -16.83 -31.97 43.45
CA MET A 88 -15.66 -32.28 42.64
C MET A 88 -15.77 -33.68 42.01
N MET A 89 -15.40 -33.82 40.74
CA MET A 89 -15.15 -35.11 40.09
C MET A 89 -13.70 -35.20 39.59
N PRO A 90 -13.15 -36.43 39.46
CA PRO A 90 -11.72 -36.65 39.32
C PRO A 90 -11.23 -36.41 37.89
N PHE A 91 -10.00 -35.93 37.85
CA PHE A 91 -9.16 -35.70 36.69
C PHE A 91 -8.85 -37.02 35.96
N ILE A 92 -9.26 -37.13 34.69
CA ILE A 92 -8.75 -38.13 33.75
C ILE A 92 -8.01 -37.38 32.64
N GLN A 93 -6.73 -37.74 32.51
CA GLN A 93 -5.74 -37.15 31.63
C GLN A 93 -5.69 -37.95 30.31
N PRO A 94 -5.81 -37.32 29.14
CA PRO A 94 -5.28 -37.87 27.90
C PRO A 94 -4.02 -37.12 27.49
N GLN A 95 -2.90 -37.83 27.49
CA GLN A 95 -1.68 -37.43 26.79
C GLN A 95 -1.96 -37.42 25.28
N ASN A 96 -1.79 -36.27 24.63
CA ASN A 96 -1.30 -36.23 23.25
C ASN A 96 -0.98 -34.79 22.83
N VAL A 97 0.30 -34.41 22.76
CA VAL A 97 0.73 -33.37 21.82
C VAL A 97 2.07 -33.78 21.23
N ILE A 98 2.01 -33.98 19.92
CA ILE A 98 3.09 -34.27 19.00
C ILE A 98 4.08 -33.10 18.99
N ALA A 99 5.37 -33.44 18.94
CA ALA A 99 6.48 -32.52 18.88
C ALA A 99 6.34 -31.50 17.75
N GLN A 100 6.49 -30.22 18.08
CA GLN A 100 6.58 -29.11 17.13
C GLN A 100 8.02 -29.03 16.58
N PRO A 101 8.27 -29.09 15.27
CA PRO A 101 9.58 -28.82 14.71
C PRO A 101 9.88 -27.32 14.80
N LYS A 102 10.96 -27.00 15.50
CA LYS A 102 11.57 -25.66 15.55
C LYS A 102 12.01 -25.25 14.13
N PRO A 103 11.64 -24.06 13.63
CA PRO A 103 12.15 -23.57 12.34
C PRO A 103 13.67 -23.31 12.45
N PRO A 104 14.47 -23.68 11.44
CA PRO A 104 15.88 -23.40 11.42
C PRO A 104 16.13 -21.89 11.22
N ILE A 105 16.95 -21.33 12.11
CA ILE A 105 17.54 -20.00 11.94
C ILE A 105 18.55 -20.13 10.81
N VAL A 106 18.25 -19.56 9.65
CA VAL A 106 19.19 -19.52 8.52
C VAL A 106 20.16 -18.38 8.78
N ASN A 107 21.38 -18.72 9.13
CA ASN A 107 22.51 -17.82 9.32
C ASN A 107 22.90 -17.27 7.94
N PHE A 108 22.66 -15.99 7.67
CA PHE A 108 23.21 -15.32 6.49
C PHE A 108 24.69 -15.01 6.76
N SER A 109 25.55 -15.97 6.44
CA SER A 109 26.98 -15.71 6.31
C SER A 109 27.23 -14.91 5.04
N VAL A 110 27.59 -13.64 5.21
CA VAL A 110 28.06 -12.74 4.16
C VAL A 110 29.36 -13.30 3.55
N PRO A 111 29.44 -13.56 2.24
CA PRO A 111 30.72 -13.84 1.59
C PRO A 111 31.50 -12.53 1.34
N PRO A 112 32.83 -12.57 1.35
CA PRO A 112 33.68 -11.40 1.23
C PRO A 112 33.63 -10.80 -0.18
N ILE A 113 33.59 -9.47 -0.21
CA ILE A 113 33.64 -8.65 -1.42
C ILE A 113 35.03 -8.80 -2.06
N GLN A 114 35.09 -9.35 -3.27
CA GLN A 114 36.22 -9.19 -4.18
C GLN A 114 35.88 -8.12 -5.22
N PRO A 115 36.78 -7.15 -5.49
CA PRO A 115 36.58 -6.16 -6.53
C PRO A 115 37.07 -6.72 -7.87
N ALA A 116 36.16 -6.91 -8.82
CA ALA A 116 36.54 -7.15 -10.21
C ALA A 116 35.56 -6.48 -11.19
N ALA A 117 36.16 -5.60 -11.99
CA ALA A 117 35.82 -5.19 -13.35
C ALA A 117 34.44 -4.58 -13.64
N SER A 118 34.51 -3.34 -14.14
CA SER A 118 33.47 -2.58 -14.83
C SER A 118 32.60 -3.46 -15.72
N SER A 119 31.34 -3.66 -15.31
CA SER A 119 30.26 -4.13 -16.18
C SER A 119 29.11 -3.15 -16.03
N GLN A 120 28.56 -2.76 -17.17
CA GLN A 120 27.46 -1.83 -17.33
C GLN A 120 26.37 -2.13 -16.29
N VAL A 121 25.93 -1.10 -15.57
CA VAL A 121 24.87 -1.19 -14.55
C VAL A 121 23.57 -1.57 -15.27
N ALA A 122 23.35 -2.86 -15.47
CA ALA A 122 22.05 -3.40 -15.77
C ALA A 122 21.23 -3.22 -14.48
N THR A 123 20.34 -2.24 -14.46
CA THR A 123 19.33 -2.12 -13.41
C THR A 123 18.63 -3.47 -13.29
N PRO A 124 18.56 -4.08 -12.09
CA PRO A 124 17.94 -5.38 -11.92
C PRO A 124 16.48 -5.30 -12.39
N ALA A 125 16.10 -6.26 -13.25
CA ALA A 125 14.75 -6.33 -13.78
C ALA A 125 13.72 -6.41 -12.63
N PRO A 126 12.61 -5.66 -12.71
CA PRO A 126 11.61 -5.66 -11.65
C PRO A 126 11.00 -7.06 -11.46
N ILE A 127 10.78 -7.45 -10.20
CA ILE A 127 10.19 -8.76 -9.87
C ILE A 127 8.66 -8.69 -9.94
N CYS A 128 8.06 -9.65 -10.64
CA CYS A 128 6.61 -9.84 -10.67
C CYS A 128 6.11 -10.36 -9.33
N TRP A 129 5.10 -9.71 -8.74
CA TRP A 129 4.50 -10.12 -7.47
C TRP A 129 3.65 -11.39 -7.56
N ASN A 130 3.22 -11.80 -8.76
CA ASN A 130 2.44 -13.02 -8.96
C ASN A 130 3.34 -14.26 -9.01
N CYS A 131 4.27 -14.33 -9.96
CA CYS A 131 5.14 -15.49 -10.15
C CYS A 131 6.49 -15.41 -9.40
N ARG A 132 6.83 -14.27 -8.78
CA ARG A 132 8.11 -14.02 -8.10
C ARG A 132 9.35 -14.16 -9.00
N LYS A 133 9.16 -14.07 -10.31
CA LYS A 133 10.23 -14.07 -11.32
C LYS A 133 10.46 -12.65 -11.86
N PRO A 134 11.63 -12.35 -12.43
CA PRO A 134 11.86 -11.09 -13.13
C PRO A 134 10.87 -10.88 -14.28
N VAL A 135 10.41 -9.65 -14.46
CA VAL A 135 9.58 -9.29 -15.61
C VAL A 135 10.49 -9.03 -16.80
N GLU A 136 10.36 -9.88 -17.81
CA GLU A 136 10.97 -9.68 -19.12
C GLU A 136 9.97 -8.91 -20.00
N GLY A 137 10.26 -7.64 -20.29
CA GLY A 137 9.44 -6.80 -21.16
C GLY A 137 8.50 -5.84 -20.44
N LYS A 138 7.25 -5.73 -20.91
CA LYS A 138 6.28 -4.73 -20.41
C LYS A 138 5.82 -5.06 -18.99
N VAL A 139 5.84 -4.04 -18.14
CA VAL A 139 5.46 -4.12 -16.72
C VAL A 139 4.17 -3.34 -16.51
N VAL A 140 3.27 -3.89 -15.72
CA VAL A 140 2.15 -3.15 -15.13
C VAL A 140 2.34 -3.04 -13.62
N GLY A 141 2.02 -1.87 -13.07
CA GLY A 141 2.19 -1.54 -11.67
C GLY A 141 0.86 -1.23 -10.99
N CYS A 142 0.73 -1.65 -9.74
CA CYS A 142 -0.34 -1.19 -8.87
C CYS A 142 -0.03 0.24 -8.38
N PRO A 143 -0.86 1.25 -8.71
CA PRO A 143 -0.59 2.63 -8.29
C PRO A 143 -0.76 2.86 -6.78
N GLN A 144 -1.39 1.92 -6.08
CA GLN A 144 -1.66 2.05 -4.63
C GLN A 144 -0.47 1.60 -3.77
N CYS A 145 0.35 0.65 -4.22
CA CYS A 145 1.44 0.10 -3.42
C CYS A 145 2.75 -0.16 -4.18
N GLY A 146 2.79 0.09 -5.48
CA GLY A 146 3.99 -0.10 -6.30
C GLY A 146 4.32 -1.56 -6.62
N ALA A 147 3.43 -2.51 -6.33
CA ALA A 147 3.60 -3.91 -6.75
C ALA A 147 3.61 -4.01 -8.28
N ARG A 148 4.60 -4.71 -8.83
CA ARG A 148 4.83 -4.86 -10.28
C ARG A 148 4.42 -6.26 -10.75
N TYR A 149 3.92 -6.35 -11.98
CA TYR A 149 3.46 -7.58 -12.61
C TYR A 149 3.80 -7.60 -14.11
N HIS A 150 3.76 -8.78 -14.74
CA HIS A 150 3.82 -8.87 -16.20
C HIS A 150 2.58 -8.19 -16.81
N ALA A 151 2.74 -7.52 -17.95
CA ALA A 151 1.60 -6.93 -18.65
C ALA A 151 0.66 -7.97 -19.26
N GLU A 152 1.20 -9.13 -19.64
CA GLU A 152 0.49 -10.23 -20.28
C GLU A 152 0.79 -11.55 -19.57
N SER A 153 -0.08 -12.56 -19.73
CA SER A 153 0.19 -13.89 -19.19
C SER A 153 1.38 -14.54 -19.91
N THR A 154 2.29 -15.11 -19.15
CA THR A 154 3.41 -15.93 -19.65
C THR A 154 3.20 -17.39 -19.25
N ASP A 155 3.98 -18.32 -19.82
CA ASP A 155 3.88 -19.76 -19.54
C ASP A 155 3.92 -20.10 -18.03
N ASP A 156 4.61 -19.26 -17.26
CA ASP A 156 4.82 -19.40 -15.81
C ASP A 156 4.05 -18.36 -14.96
N CYS A 157 3.26 -17.48 -15.58
CA CYS A 157 2.56 -16.42 -14.86
C CYS A 157 1.23 -16.10 -15.52
N ASP A 158 0.14 -16.60 -14.93
CA ASP A 158 -1.20 -16.24 -15.38
C ASP A 158 -1.64 -14.91 -14.78
N MET A 159 -1.62 -13.87 -15.59
CA MET A 159 -2.10 -12.53 -15.25
C MET A 159 -3.62 -12.40 -15.40
N ALA A 160 -4.28 -13.23 -16.19
CA ALA A 160 -5.71 -13.14 -16.45
C ALA A 160 -6.57 -13.56 -15.24
N SER A 161 -6.06 -14.47 -14.41
CA SER A 161 -6.69 -14.85 -13.14
C SER A 161 -6.51 -13.83 -12.03
N LEU A 162 -5.59 -12.88 -12.17
CA LEU A 162 -5.32 -11.87 -11.15
C LEU A 162 -6.43 -10.80 -11.11
N LYS A 163 -7.35 -10.93 -10.14
CA LYS A 163 -8.44 -9.95 -9.92
C LYS A 163 -8.03 -8.77 -9.05
N ASN A 164 -7.13 -9.00 -8.11
CA ASN A 164 -6.70 -8.02 -7.12
C ASN A 164 -5.18 -8.06 -6.95
N CYS A 165 -4.60 -6.92 -6.60
CA CYS A 165 -3.21 -6.82 -6.19
C CYS A 165 -2.95 -7.72 -4.99
N LEU A 166 -1.98 -8.62 -5.12
CA LEU A 166 -1.60 -9.53 -4.03
C LEU A 166 -0.98 -8.80 -2.82
N SER A 167 -0.54 -7.56 -3.01
CA SER A 167 0.05 -6.73 -1.96
C SER A 167 -0.99 -5.96 -1.14
N CYS A 168 -1.89 -5.23 -1.81
CA CYS A 168 -2.80 -4.27 -1.18
C CYS A 168 -4.29 -4.53 -1.48
N GLN A 169 -4.61 -5.63 -2.17
CA GLN A 169 -5.97 -6.02 -2.59
C GLN A 169 -6.70 -5.05 -3.51
N SER A 170 -6.05 -4.00 -4.04
CA SER A 170 -6.66 -3.12 -5.06
C SER A 170 -7.05 -3.88 -6.34
N PRO A 171 -8.10 -3.48 -7.08
CA PRO A 171 -8.51 -4.18 -8.29
C PRO A 171 -7.43 -4.12 -9.38
N SER A 172 -7.21 -5.22 -10.11
CA SER A 172 -6.22 -5.24 -11.22
C SER A 172 -6.57 -4.31 -12.38
N SER A 173 -7.85 -3.91 -12.49
CA SER A 173 -8.30 -2.87 -13.44
C SER A 173 -7.70 -1.48 -13.17
N THR A 174 -7.12 -1.25 -12.00
CA THR A 174 -6.45 0.01 -11.65
C THR A 174 -4.97 0.01 -12.00
N PHE A 175 -4.43 -1.10 -12.52
CA PHE A 175 -3.02 -1.20 -12.83
C PHE A 175 -2.66 -0.31 -14.01
N VAL A 176 -1.47 0.28 -13.94
CA VAL A 176 -0.95 1.20 -14.94
C VAL A 176 0.30 0.62 -15.58
N SER A 177 0.45 0.77 -16.89
CA SER A 177 1.68 0.41 -17.58
C SER A 177 2.78 1.43 -17.26
N GLU A 178 3.99 0.94 -16.97
CA GLU A 178 5.20 1.76 -16.86
C GLU A 178 5.90 1.92 -18.23
#